data_AF-A0A1I3WSX5-F1
#
_entry.id   AF-A0A1I3WSX5-F1
#
_cell.length_a   1.000
_cell.length_b   1.000
_cell.length_c   1.000
_cell.angle_alpha   90.00
_cell.angle_beta   90.00
_cell.angle_gamma   90.00
#
_symmetry.space_group_name_H-M   'P 1'
#
loop_
_entity.id
_entity.type
_entity.pdbx_description
1 polymer ?
#
loop_
_entity_poly.entity_id
_entity_poly.type
_entity_poly.pdbx_seq_one_letter_code
_entity_poly.pdbx_strand_id
1 'polypeptide(L)' 'MHNLVNLFCHVDDFCQNFMPHWQIYLIERGERRRLHQGRMAASEIMTIIICLINVISAFLYWIYDGIS' A
#
# COMPACT_ATOMS: atom_id res chain seq x y z
N MET A 1 -14.38 10.81 6.61
CA MET A 1 -13.40 11.03 5.51
C MET A 1 -11.99 11.37 5.99
N HIS A 2 -11.78 11.89 7.21
CA HIS A 2 -10.44 12.20 7.74
C HIS A 2 -9.49 11.00 7.86
N ASN A 3 -10.00 9.81 8.19
CA ASN A 3 -9.15 8.64 8.43
C ASN A 3 -8.47 8.12 7.15
N LEU A 4 -9.14 8.21 6.00
CA LEU A 4 -8.56 7.75 4.73
C LEU A 4 -7.48 8.71 4.23
N VAL A 5 -7.73 10.02 4.31
CA VAL A 5 -6.75 11.04 3.92
C VAL A 5 -5.51 10.98 4.81
N ASN A 6 -5.69 10.79 6.12
CA ASN A 6 -4.57 10.66 7.04
C ASN A 6 -3.75 9.39 6.75
N LEU A 7 -4.42 8.25 6.50
CA LEU A 7 -3.76 7.03 6.08
C LEU A 7 -2.99 7.22 4.77
N PHE A 8 -3.61 7.87 3.78
CA PHE A 8 -2.97 8.16 2.50
C PHE A 8 -1.72 9.04 2.68
N CYS A 9 -1.80 10.12 3.47
CA CYS A 9 -0.64 10.97 3.77
C CYS A 9 0.51 10.17 4.39
N HIS A 10 0.25 9.34 5.41
CA HIS A 10 1.28 8.51 6.02
C HIS A 10 1.90 7.51 5.05
N VAL A 11 1.07 6.91 4.19
CA VAL A 11 1.52 5.95 3.17
C VAL A 11 2.32 6.66 2.07
N ASP A 12 1.94 7.87 1.69
CA ASP A 12 2.65 8.67 0.70
C ASP A 12 4.02 9.11 1.22
N ASP A 13 4.11 9.64 2.44
CA ASP A 13 5.37 9.98 3.10
C ASP A 13 6.31 8.76 3.21
N PHE A 14 5.75 7.59 3.53
CA PHE A 14 6.50 6.34 3.51
C PHE A 14 7.01 6.01 2.11
N CYS A 15 6.16 6.09 1.09
CA CYS A 15 6.52 5.78 -0.29
C CYS A 15 7.60 6.70 -0.83
N GLN A 16 7.54 8.00 -0.52
CA GLN A 16 8.55 8.97 -0.94
C GLN A 16 9.94 8.61 -0.41
N ASN A 17 10.02 8.11 0.82
CA ASN A 17 11.28 7.70 1.44
C ASN A 17 11.72 6.29 0.99
N PHE A 18 10.79 5.34 0.86
CA PHE A 18 11.09 3.93 0.58
C PHE A 18 11.32 3.63 -0.90
N MET A 19 10.53 4.20 -1.81
CA MET A 19 10.61 3.93 -3.26
C MET A 19 11.99 4.17 -3.87
N PRO A 20 12.73 5.28 -3.61
CA PRO A 20 14.05 5.47 -4.22
C PRO A 20 15.04 4.36 -3.84
N HIS A 21 15.06 3.97 -2.56
CA HIS A 21 15.90 2.88 -2.06
C HIS A 21 15.51 1.54 -2.69
N TRP A 22 14.21 1.26 -2.77
CA TRP A 22 13.69 0.05 -3.38
C TRP A 22 14.02 -0.05 -4.87
N GLN A 23 13.95 1.07 -5.59
CA GLN A 23 14.31 1.13 -7.01
C GLN A 23 15.79 0.85 -7.24
N ILE A 24 16.68 1.42 -6.44
CA ILE A 24 18.13 1.15 -6.50
C ILE A 24 18.39 -0.33 -6.29
N TYR A 25 17.82 -0.92 -5.23
CA TYR A 25 17.96 -2.35 -4.93
C TYR A 25 17.52 -3.26 -6.09
N LEU A 26 16.39 -2.95 -6.73
CA LEU A 26 15.86 -3.73 -7.86
C LEU A 26 16.73 -3.62 -9.12
N ILE A 27 17.37 -2.47 -9.33
CA ILE A 27 18.30 -2.24 -10.44
C ILE A 27 19.60 -3.03 -10.19
N GLU A 28 20.15 -2.96 -8.97
CA GLU A 28 21.37 -3.68 -8.58
C GLU A 28 21.21 -5.20 -8.67
N ARG A 29 20.05 -5.73 -8.27
CA ARG A 29 19.73 -7.15 -8.42
C ARG A 29 19.47 -7.60 -9.85
N GLY A 30 19.33 -6.67 -10.80
CA GLY A 30 18.96 -6.97 -12.18
C GLY A 30 17.52 -7.43 -12.38
N GLU A 31 16.70 -7.43 -11.32
CA GLU A 31 15.27 -7.79 -11.35
C GLU A 31 14.42 -6.74 -12.08
N ARG A 32 14.92 -5.49 -12.20
CA ARG A 32 14.23 -4.42 -12.93
C ARG A 32 15.21 -3.56 -13.74
N ARG A 33 15.11 -3.63 -15.08
CA ARG A 33 15.96 -2.84 -16.00
C ARG A 33 15.37 -1.50 -16.45
N ARG A 34 14.09 -1.23 -16.16
CA ARG A 34 13.38 0.00 -16.57
C ARG A 34 12.41 0.46 -15.49
N LEU A 35 12.45 1.76 -15.18
CA LEU A 35 11.43 2.41 -14.36
C LEU A 35 10.27 2.84 -15.27
N HIS A 36 9.28 1.97 -15.43
CA HIS A 36 8.02 2.37 -16.07
C HIS A 36 7.12 3.00 -15.02
N GLN A 37 6.81 4.29 -15.18
CA GLN A 37 5.76 4.93 -14.40
C GLN A 37 4.42 4.35 -14.85
N GLY A 38 3.83 3.51 -14.00
CA GLY A 38 2.45 3.06 -14.19
C GLY A 38 1.46 4.23 -14.06
N ARG A 39 0.21 3.99 -14.43
CA ARG A 39 -0.87 5.00 -14.31
C ARG A 39 -1.24 5.35 -12.87
N MET A 40 -0.73 4.61 -11.89
CA MET A 40 -1.05 4.73 -10.47
C MET A 40 0.26 4.73 -9.66
N ALA A 41 0.35 5.63 -8.68
CA ALA A 41 1.50 5.74 -7.79
C ALA A 41 1.57 4.54 -6.82
N ALA A 42 2.77 4.24 -6.34
CA ALA A 42 2.97 3.16 -5.37
C ALA A 42 2.20 3.41 -4.06
N SER A 43 2.06 4.68 -3.66
CA SER A 43 1.29 5.10 -2.49
C SER A 43 -0.20 4.81 -2.65
N GLU A 44 -0.79 5.14 -3.81
CA GLU A 44 -2.18 4.83 -4.13
C GLU A 44 -2.45 3.32 -4.10
N ILE A 45 -1.57 2.51 -4.71
CA ILE A 45 -1.69 1.04 -4.69
C ILE A 45 -1.60 0.52 -3.25
N MET A 46 -0.64 1.00 -2.45
CA MET A 46 -0.51 0.60 -1.05
C MET A 46 -1.74 0.98 -0.23
N THR A 47 -2.28 2.19 -0.40
CA THR A 47 -3.49 2.61 0.32
C THR A 47 -4.69 1.74 -0.05
N ILE A 48 -4.86 1.39 -1.34
CA ILE A 48 -5.92 0.46 -1.78
C ILE A 48 -5.75 -0.91 -1.10
N ILE A 49 -4.54 -1.47 -1.09
CA ILE A 49 -4.25 -2.77 -0.46
C ILE A 49 -4.55 -2.73 1.04
N ILE A 50 -4.07 -1.71 1.75
CA ILE A 50 -4.32 -1.54 3.18
C ILE A 50 -5.82 -1.43 3.45
N CYS A 51 -6.55 -0.66 2.65
CA CYS A 51 -7.98 -0.50 2.81
C CYS A 51 -8.71 -1.84 2.59
N LEU A 52 -8.33 -2.63 1.59
CA LEU A 52 -8.90 -3.96 1.35
C LEU A 52 -8.64 -4.92 2.52
N ILE A 53 -7.41 -4.95 3.05
CA ILE A 53 -7.07 -5.81 4.20
C ILE A 53 -7.90 -5.45 5.43
N ASN A 54 -8.07 -4.15 5.71
CA ASN A 54 -8.88 -3.69 6.84
C ASN A 54 -10.37 -4.03 6.68
N VAL A 55 -10.90 -4.02 5.47
CA VAL A 55 -12.29 -4.44 5.21
C VAL A 55 -12.46 -5.94 5.41
N ILE A 56 -11.50 -6.75 4.94
CA ILE A 56 -11.52 -8.20 5.13
C ILE A 56 -11.43 -8.55 6.62
N SER A 57 -10.55 -7.89 7.39
CA SER A 57 -10.45 -8.15 8.83
C SER A 57 -11.75 -7.80 9.55
N ALA A 58 -12.33 -6.62 9.28
CA ALA A 58 -13.62 -6.23 9.85
C ALA A 58 -14.75 -7.22 9.51
N PHE A 59 -14.77 -7.73 8.28
CA PHE A 59 -15.72 -8.73 7.84
C PHE A 59 -15.53 -10.07 8.57
N LEU A 60 -14.28 -10.53 8.75
CA LEU A 60 -13.98 -11.75 9.50
C LEU A 60 -14.34 -11.61 10.98
N TYR A 61 -14.07 -10.45 11.60
CA TYR A 61 -14.49 -10.17 12.97
C TYR A 61 -16.01 -10.18 13.12
N TRP A 62 -16.73 -9.60 12.16
CA TRP A 62 -18.19 -9.61 12.16
C TRP A 62 -18.76 -11.03 11.99
N ILE A 63 -18.15 -11.85 11.13
CA ILE A 63 -18.51 -13.28 11.01
C ILE A 63 -18.25 -14.01 12.32
N TYR A 64 -17.11 -13.77 12.96
CA TYR A 64 -16.74 -14.43 14.20
C TYR A 64 -17.70 -14.09 15.34
N ASP A 65 -18.05 -12.81 15.49
CA ASP A 65 -19.01 -12.32 16.48
C ASP A 65 -20.44 -12.82 16.21
N GLY A 66 -20.85 -12.88 14.94
CA GLY A 66 -22.17 -13.38 14.54
C GLY A 66 -22.35 -14.90 14.61
N ILE A 67 -21.27 -15.66 14.79
CA ILE A 67 -21.29 -17.12 15.01
C ILE A 67 -21.19 -17.48 16.49
N SER A 68 -20.78 -16.53 17.36
CA SER A 68 -20.59 -16.73 18.79
C SER A 68 -21.84 -16.44 19.62
#